data_AF-A9DUN6-F1
#
_entry.id   AF-A9DUN6-F1
#
_cell.length_a   1.000
_cell.length_b   1.000
_cell.length_c   1.000
_cell.angle_alpha   90.00
_cell.angle_beta   90.00
_cell.angle_gamma   90.00
#
_symmetry.space_group_name_H-M   'P 1'
#
loop_
_entity.id
_entity.type
_entity.pdbx_description
1 polymer ?
#
loop_
_entity_poly.entity_id
_entity_poly.type
_entity_poly.pdbx_seq_one_letter_code
_entity_poly.pdbx_strand_id
1 'polypeptide(L)' 'MKNAVYLFGFLAFFTLSTGIMFEFFHWPFAAILMLIGFVLLNFGFLPTLFYKLYKTQKIPS' A
#
# COMPACT_ATOMS: atom_id res chain seq x y z
N MET A 1 -7.80 13.58 7.75
CA MET A 1 -7.09 12.79 6.72
C MET A 1 -5.97 11.87 7.26
N LYS A 2 -5.51 11.96 8.52
CA LYS A 2 -4.44 11.07 9.03
C LYS A 2 -4.85 9.60 9.06
N ASN A 3 -6.08 9.31 9.48
CA ASN A 3 -6.59 7.95 9.67
C ASN A 3 -6.70 7.15 8.37
N ALA A 4 -7.04 7.82 7.25
CA ALA A 4 -7.12 7.17 5.94
C ALA A 4 -5.75 6.65 5.49
N VAL A 5 -4.67 7.41 5.68
CA VAL A 5 -3.31 6.98 5.31
C VAL A 5 -2.88 5.76 6.11
N TYR A 6 -3.17 5.73 7.40
CA TYR A 6 -2.89 4.56 8.25
C TYR A 6 -3.73 3.36 7.86
N LEU A 7 -5.01 3.56 7.53
CA LEU A 7 -5.89 2.49 7.08
C LEU A 7 -5.44 1.90 5.73
N PHE A 8 -5.13 2.75 4.75
CA PHE A 8 -4.61 2.31 3.45
C PHE A 8 -3.24 1.64 3.57
N GLY A 9 -2.35 2.16 4.41
CA GLY A 9 -1.05 1.56 4.69
C GLY A 9 -1.19 0.19 5.34
N PHE A 10 -2.07 0.07 6.34
CA PHE A 10 -2.36 -1.20 7.00
C PHE A 10 -2.96 -2.22 6.03
N LEU A 11 -3.96 -1.81 5.23
CA LEU A 11 -4.61 -2.68 4.27
C LEU A 11 -3.63 -3.17 3.19
N ALA A 12 -2.78 -2.29 2.67
CA ALA A 12 -1.75 -2.65 1.70
C ALA A 12 -0.72 -3.64 2.27
N PHE A 13 -0.24 -3.40 3.50
CA PHE A 13 0.68 -4.33 4.18
C PHE A 13 0.03 -5.68 4.48
N PHE A 14 -1.24 -5.66 4.90
CA PHE A 14 -2.00 -6.87 5.16
C PHE A 14 -2.15 -7.70 3.89
N THR A 15 -2.60 -7.09 2.79
CA THR A 15 -2.75 -7.78 1.49
C THR A 15 -1.42 -8.32 0.96
N LEU A 16 -0.32 -7.58 1.11
CA LEU A 16 1.00 -8.07 0.71
C LEU A 16 1.48 -9.23 1.57
N SER A 17 1.34 -9.14 2.89
CA SER A 17 1.73 -10.21 3.81
C SER A 17 0.94 -11.49 3.51
N THR A 18 -0.38 -11.36 3.27
CA THR A 18 -1.21 -12.48 2.83
C THR A 18 -0.77 -13.01 1.47
N GLY A 19 -0.46 -12.15 0.49
CA GLY A 19 0.04 -12.57 -0.82
C GLY A 19 1.34 -13.37 -0.75
N ILE A 20 2.31 -12.93 0.06
CA ILE A 20 3.58 -13.62 0.30
C ILE A 20 3.33 -14.98 0.96
N MET A 21 2.43 -15.04 1.93
CA MET A 21 2.07 -16.30 2.60
C MET A 21 1.45 -17.30 1.61
N PHE A 22 0.59 -16.84 0.70
CA PHE A 22 0.02 -17.68 -0.36
C PHE A 22 1.08 -18.17 -1.37
N GLU A 23 2.10 -17.35 -1.64
CA GLU A 23 3.25 -17.72 -2.47
C GLU A 23 4.06 -18.85 -1.82
N PHE A 24 4.27 -18.79 -0.50
CA PHE A 24 4.93 -19.87 0.27
C PHE A 24 4.18 -21.21 0.16
N PHE A 25 2.85 -21.17 0.18
CA PHE A 25 2.02 -22.37 -0.02
C PHE A 25 1.94 -22.84 -1.48
N HIS A 26 2.64 -22.18 -2.41
CA HIS A 26 2.63 -22.45 -3.87
C HIS A 26 1.23 -22.50 -4.48
N TRP A 27 0.27 -21.82 -3.85
CA TRP A 27 -1.10 -21.85 -4.32
C TRP A 27 -1.21 -21.15 -5.68
N PRO A 28 -1.98 -21.72 -6.63
CA PRO A 28 -2.36 -20.99 -7.82
C PRO A 28 -3.05 -19.70 -7.38
N PHE A 29 -2.85 -18.60 -8.12
CA PHE A 29 -3.27 -17.22 -7.80
C PHE A 29 -2.39 -16.41 -6.83
N ALA A 30 -1.34 -16.98 -6.22
CA ALA A 30 -0.44 -16.20 -5.35
C ALA A 30 0.18 -14.99 -6.06
N ALA A 31 0.64 -15.17 -7.31
CA ALA A 31 1.21 -14.10 -8.12
C ALA A 31 0.21 -12.96 -8.40
N ILE A 32 -1.07 -13.29 -8.62
CA ILE A 32 -2.13 -12.30 -8.86
C ILE A 32 -2.41 -11.51 -7.58
N LEU A 33 -2.44 -12.18 -6.42
CA LEU A 33 -2.63 -11.54 -5.12
C LEU A 33 -1.48 -10.58 -4.78
N MET A 34 -0.24 -10.99 -5.04
CA MET A 34 0.93 -10.11 -4.90
C MET A 34 0.88 -8.92 -5.84
N LEU A 35 0.48 -9.11 -7.10
CA LEU A 35 0.37 -8.02 -8.09
C LEU A 35 -0.67 -6.99 -7.65
N ILE A 36 -1.81 -7.44 -7.13
CA ILE A 36 -2.84 -6.56 -6.55
C ILE A 36 -2.28 -5.79 -5.34
N GLY A 37 -1.56 -6.45 -4.44
CA GLY A 37 -0.90 -5.79 -3.31
C GLY A 37 0.13 -4.73 -3.74
N PHE A 38 0.89 -5.02 -4.79
CA PHE A 38 1.86 -4.10 -5.37
C PHE A 38 1.21 -2.88 -6.02
N VAL A 39 0.11 -3.08 -6.73
CA VAL A 39 -0.70 -2.01 -7.32
C VAL A 39 -1.32 -1.15 -6.23
N LEU A 40 -1.81 -1.74 -5.14
CA LEU A 40 -2.33 -1.02 -3.98
C LEU A 40 -1.27 -0.16 -3.29
N LEU A 41 -0.03 -0.64 -3.16
CA LEU A 41 1.07 0.19 -2.67
C LEU A 41 1.39 1.34 -3.63
N ASN A 42 1.53 1.06 -4.93
CA ASN A 42 1.93 2.07 -5.90
C ASN A 42 0.84 3.13 -6.17
N PHE A 43 -0.41 2.72 -6.28
CA PHE A 43 -1.51 3.63 -6.60
C PHE A 43 -2.32 4.10 -5.39
N GLY A 44 -2.24 3.41 -4.25
CA GLY A 44 -2.89 3.84 -3.00
C GLY A 44 -1.95 4.63 -2.09
N PHE A 45 -0.81 4.02 -1.74
CA PHE A 45 0.11 4.60 -0.76
C PHE A 45 0.94 5.74 -1.34
N LEU A 46 1.50 5.55 -2.53
CA LEU A 46 2.41 6.49 -3.19
C LEU A 46 1.79 7.88 -3.47
N PRO A 47 0.60 8.03 -4.10
CA PRO A 47 -0.02 9.34 -4.29
C PRO A 47 -0.42 9.99 -2.96
N THR A 48 -0.83 9.21 -1.98
CA THR A 48 -1.15 9.69 -0.63
C THR A 48 0.09 10.23 0.08
N LEU A 49 1.25 9.56 -0.11
CA LEU A 49 2.54 9.99 0.44
C LEU A 49 3.06 11.23 -0.27
N PHE A 50 2.98 11.30 -1.60
CA PHE A 50 3.29 12.51 -2.36
C PHE A 50 2.41 13.68 -1.94
N TYR A 51 1.10 13.49 -1.81
CA TYR A 51 0.19 14.55 -1.35
C TYR A 51 0.58 15.08 0.03
N LYS A 52 0.98 14.18 0.94
CA LYS A 52 1.52 14.56 2.26
C LYS A 52 2.82 15.34 2.15
N LEU A 53 3.77 14.89 1.35
CA LEU A 53 5.05 15.58 1.13
C LEU A 53 4.84 16.97 0.54
N TYR A 54 3.99 17.11 -0.47
CA TYR A 54 3.63 18.42 -1.05
C TYR A 54 2.96 19.35 -0.03
N LYS A 55 2.07 18.83 0.83
CA LYS A 55 1.45 19.65 1.90
C LYS A 55 2.44 20.02 3.00
N THR A 56 3.36 19.12 3.35
CA THR A 56 4.42 19.35 4.34
C THR A 56 5.44 20.36 3.84
N GLN A 57 5.77 20.34 2.56
CA GLN A 57 6.67 21.33 1.93
C GLN A 57 6.03 22.73 1.84
N LYS A 58 4.70 22.85 1.92
CA LYS A 58 3.98 24.12 1.81
C LYS A 58 3.77 24.86 3.14
N ILE A 59 4.55 24.56 4.18
CA ILE A 59 4.58 25.35 5.43
C ILE A 59 6.05 25.57 5.84
N PRO A 60 6.69 26.58 5.25
CA PRO A 60 7.31 27.62 6.06
C PRO A 60 6.78 29.00 5.65
N SER A 61 5.76 29.49 6.36
CA SER A 61 5.47 30.92 6.55
C SER A 61 4.50 31.08 7.72
#